data_AF-A0A938WNU7-F1
#
_entry.id   AF-A0A938WNU7-F1
#
_cell.length_a   1.000
_cell.length_b   1.000
_cell.length_c   1.000
_cell.angle_alpha   90.00
_cell.angle_beta   90.00
_cell.angle_gamma   90.00
#
_symmetry.space_group_name_H-M   'P 1'
#
loop_
_entity.id
_entity.type
_entity.pdbx_description
1 polymer ?
#
loop_
_entity_poly.entity_id
_entity_poly.type
_entity_poly.pdbx_seq_one_letter_code
_entity_poly.pdbx_strand_id
1 'polypeptide(L)'
;MEKVEGSAFESCEHLLSITCHSMTPPQTTEGLNGGVFYNVPTGSCILYVPKGTYSDYWLAPGWGQFSNIVEMEPSAIGANRQTGAEAHSVDGGIEISGLEHGETAEIYSAGGVKQYCGGNGTAKLPTGTYILKARGLSAKLTVK
;
A
#
# COMPACT_ATOMS: atom_id res chain seq x y z
N MET A 1 -7.42 -21.95 2.75
CA MET A 1 -8.27 -22.65 3.72
C MET A 1 -7.60 -22.40 5.06
N GLU A 2 -8.09 -21.44 5.83
CA GLU A 2 -7.44 -21.01 7.08
C GLU A 2 -8.55 -20.77 8.11
N LYS A 3 -8.60 -21.63 9.12
CA LYS A 3 -9.62 -21.65 10.17
C LYS A 3 -8.95 -21.06 11.41
N VAL A 4 -9.63 -20.16 12.12
CA VAL A 4 -9.11 -19.65 13.39
C VAL A 4 -9.65 -20.56 14.49
N GLU A 5 -8.76 -21.26 15.18
CA GLU A 5 -9.13 -22.20 16.25
C GLU A 5 -9.57 -21.48 17.53
N GLY A 6 -10.42 -22.14 18.31
CA GLY A 6 -11.26 -21.59 19.40
C GLY A 6 -10.57 -20.90 20.58
N SER A 7 -9.24 -20.73 20.56
CA SER A 7 -8.49 -20.06 21.63
C SER A 7 -7.42 -19.09 21.12
N ALA A 8 -7.41 -18.74 19.82
CA ALA A 8 -6.35 -17.89 19.25
C ALA A 8 -6.26 -16.49 19.90
N PHE A 9 -7.38 -15.97 20.41
CA PHE A 9 -7.45 -14.66 21.07
C PHE A 9 -8.15 -14.71 22.44
N GLU A 10 -8.39 -15.90 22.98
CA GLU A 10 -9.09 -16.07 24.25
C GLU A 10 -8.35 -15.36 25.39
N SER A 11 -9.08 -14.58 26.21
CA SER A 11 -8.55 -13.80 27.35
C SER A 11 -7.55 -12.69 27.00
N CYS A 12 -7.51 -12.23 25.75
CA CYS A 12 -6.76 -11.04 25.36
C CYS A 12 -7.54 -9.75 25.70
N GLU A 13 -7.74 -9.52 27.01
CA GLU A 13 -8.58 -8.42 27.55
C GLU A 13 -8.04 -7.00 27.26
N HIS A 14 -6.77 -6.91 26.86
CA HIS A 14 -6.11 -5.65 26.48
C HIS A 14 -5.82 -5.55 24.97
N LEU A 15 -6.43 -6.40 24.15
CA LEU A 15 -6.19 -6.40 22.71
C LEU A 15 -6.74 -5.12 22.08
N LEU A 16 -5.83 -4.27 21.60
CA LEU A 16 -6.17 -2.98 21.00
C LEU A 16 -6.58 -3.12 19.53
N SER A 17 -5.98 -4.05 18.80
CA SER A 17 -6.29 -4.28 17.40
C SER A 17 -6.03 -5.71 16.94
N ILE A 18 -6.76 -6.13 15.92
CA ILE A 18 -6.58 -7.36 15.16
C ILE A 18 -6.44 -6.98 13.69
N THR A 19 -5.45 -7.52 13.00
CA THR A 19 -5.28 -7.33 11.55
C THR A 19 -5.52 -8.63 10.82
N CYS A 20 -6.51 -8.65 9.93
CA CYS A 20 -6.78 -9.78 9.05
C CYS A 20 -6.53 -9.37 7.60
N HIS A 21 -5.70 -10.14 6.88
CA HIS A 21 -5.38 -9.90 5.47
C HIS A 21 -6.22 -10.74 4.50
N SER A 22 -7.17 -11.54 5.01
CA SER A 22 -7.98 -12.43 4.18
C SER A 22 -9.13 -11.68 3.53
N MET A 23 -9.28 -11.83 2.20
CA MET A 23 -10.41 -11.24 1.45
C MET A 23 -11.76 -11.86 1.85
N THR A 24 -11.75 -13.04 2.47
CA THR A 24 -12.93 -13.72 3.01
C THR A 24 -12.72 -13.98 4.50
N PRO A 25 -13.69 -13.67 5.37
CA PRO A 25 -13.56 -13.92 6.80
C PRO A 25 -13.21 -15.38 7.11
N PRO A 26 -12.13 -15.65 7.86
CA PRO A 26 -11.83 -16.99 8.34
C PRO A 26 -12.99 -17.56 9.15
N GLN A 27 -13.28 -18.85 9.02
CA GLN A 27 -14.30 -19.46 9.86
C GLN A 27 -13.82 -19.49 11.31
N THR A 28 -14.64 -18.97 12.22
CA THR A 28 -14.46 -19.11 13.66
C THR A 28 -15.18 -20.35 14.14
N THR A 29 -14.63 -21.01 15.16
CA THR A 29 -15.37 -22.01 15.92
C THR A 29 -16.02 -21.33 17.11
N GLU A 30 -17.34 -21.16 17.05
CA GLU A 30 -18.13 -20.70 18.18
C GLU A 30 -18.59 -21.92 18.99
N GLY A 31 -18.33 -21.93 20.29
CA GLY A 31 -18.78 -22.94 21.24
C GLY A 31 -19.58 -22.34 22.39
N LEU A 32 -20.46 -23.14 23.01
CA LEU A 32 -21.31 -22.74 24.15
C LEU A 32 -20.52 -22.28 25.40
N ASN A 33 -19.22 -22.60 25.47
CA ASN A 33 -18.31 -22.30 26.60
C ASN A 33 -17.06 -21.52 26.18
N GLY A 34 -17.04 -20.94 24.98
CA GLY A 34 -15.87 -20.26 24.44
C GLY A 34 -15.99 -20.09 22.94
N GLY A 35 -15.84 -18.85 22.48
CA GLY A 35 -15.66 -18.49 21.08
C GLY A 35 -14.26 -17.95 20.86
N VAL A 36 -13.86 -17.83 19.60
CA VAL A 36 -12.52 -17.32 19.20
C VAL A 36 -12.20 -15.96 19.85
N PHE A 37 -13.23 -15.16 20.14
CA PHE A 37 -13.12 -13.83 20.74
C PHE A 37 -13.65 -13.75 22.18
N TYR A 38 -13.71 -14.87 22.92
CA TYR A 38 -14.14 -14.87 24.31
C TYR A 38 -13.19 -14.03 25.20
N ASN A 39 -13.75 -13.14 26.01
CA ASN A 39 -13.03 -12.10 26.78
C ASN A 39 -12.16 -11.15 25.92
N VAL A 40 -12.41 -11.03 24.62
CA VAL A 40 -11.82 -9.97 23.79
C VAL A 40 -12.68 -8.71 23.88
N PRO A 41 -12.08 -7.52 24.07
CA PRO A 41 -12.84 -6.28 24.14
C PRO A 41 -13.29 -5.83 22.74
N THR A 42 -14.15 -6.59 22.05
CA THR A 42 -14.55 -6.33 20.65
C THR A 42 -15.23 -4.97 20.43
N GLY A 43 -15.73 -4.34 21.50
CA GLY A 43 -16.26 -2.97 21.47
C GLY A 43 -15.21 -1.87 21.37
N SER A 44 -13.99 -2.09 21.86
CA SER A 44 -12.87 -1.12 21.80
C SER A 44 -11.70 -1.59 20.93
N CYS A 45 -11.63 -2.88 20.62
CA CYS A 45 -10.65 -3.46 19.71
C CYS A 45 -10.95 -3.05 18.27
N ILE A 46 -9.92 -2.65 17.52
CA ILE A 46 -10.03 -2.32 16.09
C ILE A 46 -9.74 -3.56 15.25
N LEU A 47 -10.69 -3.96 14.42
CA LEU A 47 -10.51 -5.00 13.42
C LEU A 47 -10.13 -4.39 12.08
N TYR A 48 -8.88 -4.53 11.68
CA TYR A 48 -8.38 -4.13 10.37
C TYR A 48 -8.60 -5.25 9.34
N VAL A 49 -9.31 -4.96 8.24
CA VAL A 49 -9.66 -5.95 7.18
C VAL A 49 -9.28 -5.43 5.80
N PRO A 50 -9.19 -6.25 4.74
CA PRO A 50 -8.91 -5.73 3.40
C PRO A 50 -10.01 -4.81 2.88
N LYS A 51 -9.65 -3.86 2.01
CA LYS A 51 -10.61 -2.97 1.34
C LYS A 51 -11.70 -3.74 0.58
N GLY A 52 -12.94 -3.30 0.71
CA GLY A 52 -14.11 -3.92 0.10
C GLY A 52 -14.65 -5.17 0.81
N THR A 53 -14.15 -5.50 2.01
CA THR A 53 -14.56 -6.69 2.77
C THR A 53 -15.33 -6.37 4.05
N TYR A 54 -15.55 -5.09 4.37
CA TYR A 54 -16.26 -4.67 5.58
C TYR A 54 -17.57 -5.44 5.79
N SER A 55 -18.43 -5.50 4.76
CA SER A 55 -19.73 -6.16 4.85
C SER A 55 -19.60 -7.66 5.10
N ASP A 56 -18.59 -8.31 4.53
CA ASP A 56 -18.36 -9.75 4.70
C ASP A 56 -17.94 -10.05 6.14
N TYR A 57 -17.02 -9.27 6.71
CA TYR A 57 -16.60 -9.41 8.11
C TYR A 57 -17.72 -9.03 9.08
N TRP A 58 -18.52 -8.01 8.77
CA TRP A 58 -19.67 -7.61 9.58
C TRP A 58 -20.74 -8.70 9.66
N LEU A 59 -20.98 -9.42 8.56
CA LEU A 59 -21.98 -10.49 8.49
C LEU A 59 -21.45 -11.86 8.96
N ALA A 60 -20.13 -12.02 9.09
CA ALA A 60 -19.53 -13.28 9.47
C ALA A 60 -19.72 -13.61 10.97
N PRO A 61 -20.04 -14.88 11.30
CA PRO A 61 -20.08 -15.35 12.69
C PRO A 61 -18.77 -15.03 13.44
N GLY A 62 -18.88 -14.53 14.67
CA GLY A 62 -17.74 -14.10 15.51
C GLY A 62 -17.17 -12.73 15.11
N TRP A 63 -16.85 -12.50 13.84
CA TRP A 63 -16.25 -11.25 13.35
C TRP A 63 -17.20 -10.03 13.41
N GLY A 64 -18.50 -10.24 13.26
CA GLY A 64 -19.51 -9.19 13.41
C GLY A 64 -19.63 -8.63 14.84
N GLN A 65 -18.93 -9.19 15.84
CA GLN A 65 -18.93 -8.68 17.22
C GLN A 65 -18.04 -7.43 17.40
N PHE A 66 -17.19 -7.10 16.42
CA PHE A 66 -16.31 -5.93 16.47
C PHE A 66 -17.06 -4.65 16.09
N SER A 67 -17.09 -3.68 17.01
CA SER A 67 -17.73 -2.38 16.75
C SER A 67 -16.89 -1.47 15.84
N ASN A 68 -15.56 -1.71 15.79
CA ASN A 68 -14.62 -0.88 15.04
C ASN A 68 -13.96 -1.72 13.93
N ILE A 69 -14.67 -1.95 12.82
CA ILE A 69 -14.09 -2.58 11.63
C ILE A 69 -13.56 -1.48 10.71
N VAL A 70 -12.26 -1.50 10.44
CA VAL A 70 -11.56 -0.52 9.59
C VAL A 70 -11.00 -1.25 8.38
N GLU A 71 -11.44 -0.86 7.19
CA GLU A 71 -10.82 -1.34 5.97
C GLU A 71 -9.42 -0.74 5.84
N MET A 72 -8.42 -1.60 5.77
CA MET A 72 -7.07 -1.22 5.41
C MET A 72 -7.08 -0.74 3.97
N GLU A 73 -6.55 0.45 3.76
CA GLU A 73 -6.02 0.77 2.44
C GLU A 73 -5.01 -0.31 2.08
N PRO A 74 -5.04 -0.85 0.85
CA PRO A 74 -4.10 -1.87 0.44
C PRO A 74 -2.69 -1.37 0.77
N SER A 75 -2.07 -2.00 1.77
CA SER A 75 -0.64 -1.82 1.98
C SER A 75 -0.01 -2.22 0.65
N ALA A 76 0.95 -1.44 0.18
CA ALA A 76 1.59 -1.59 -1.12
C ALA A 76 2.44 -2.88 -1.25
N ILE A 77 2.01 -3.97 -0.64
CA ILE A 77 2.62 -5.29 -0.66
C ILE A 77 1.67 -6.17 -1.47
N GLY A 78 1.65 -5.95 -2.78
CA GLY A 78 0.80 -6.68 -3.72
C GLY A 78 0.30 -5.85 -4.90
N ALA A 79 0.36 -4.52 -4.78
CA ALA A 79 0.30 -3.67 -5.96
C ALA A 79 1.63 -3.83 -6.70
N ASN A 80 1.55 -4.19 -7.98
CA ASN A 80 2.41 -3.64 -9.01
C ASN A 80 2.38 -2.10 -8.94
N ARG A 81 2.93 -1.50 -7.88
CA ARG A 81 3.12 -0.07 -7.73
C ARG A 81 4.08 0.31 -8.86
N GLN A 82 3.55 0.76 -10.01
CA GLN A 82 4.24 1.81 -10.74
C GLN A 82 4.17 3.06 -9.86
N THR A 83 4.93 3.05 -8.78
CA THR A 83 5.28 4.25 -8.01
C THR A 83 6.79 4.30 -7.97
N GLY A 84 7.35 4.20 -9.16
CA GLY A 84 8.60 4.87 -9.42
C GLY A 84 8.27 6.28 -9.85
N ALA A 85 9.28 7.13 -9.83
CA ALA A 85 9.24 8.32 -10.66
C ALA A 85 8.81 7.95 -12.09
N GLU A 86 8.01 8.81 -12.71
CA GLU A 86 7.64 8.71 -14.11
C GLU A 86 8.28 9.86 -14.88
N ALA A 87 8.66 9.59 -16.13
CA ALA A 87 9.21 10.61 -17.00
C ALA A 87 8.79 10.40 -18.44
N HIS A 88 8.38 11.49 -19.09
CA HIS A 88 8.05 11.49 -20.51
C HIS A 88 8.61 12.74 -21.19
N SER A 89 9.01 12.58 -22.45
CA SER A 89 9.51 13.69 -23.26
C SER A 89 8.36 14.62 -23.64
N VAL A 90 8.58 15.92 -23.47
CA VAL A 90 7.68 17.01 -23.86
C VAL A 90 8.41 17.96 -24.81
N ASP A 91 7.69 18.89 -25.42
CA ASP A 91 8.30 19.92 -26.25
C ASP A 91 9.28 20.75 -25.40
N GLY A 92 10.55 20.77 -25.82
CA GLY A 92 11.62 21.48 -25.11
C GLY A 92 12.09 20.86 -23.78
N GLY A 93 11.74 19.60 -23.46
CA GLY A 93 12.23 18.99 -22.22
C GLY A 93 11.71 17.60 -21.85
N ILE A 94 11.84 17.28 -20.56
CA ILE A 94 11.35 16.05 -19.93
C ILE A 94 10.50 16.44 -18.72
N GLU A 95 9.25 15.97 -18.68
CA GLU A 95 8.35 16.13 -17.53
C GLU A 95 8.58 14.98 -16.55
N ILE A 96 8.72 15.30 -15.26
CA ILE A 96 9.01 14.35 -14.18
C ILE A 96 7.85 14.40 -13.17
N SER A 97 7.32 13.24 -12.81
CA SER A 97 6.23 13.13 -11.84
C SER A 97 6.40 11.91 -10.93
N GLY A 98 5.63 11.84 -9.84
CA GLY A 98 5.63 10.68 -8.94
C GLY A 98 6.78 10.62 -7.93
N LEU A 99 7.63 11.64 -7.81
CA LEU A 99 8.64 11.74 -6.75
C LEU A 99 8.01 12.11 -5.39
N GLU A 100 8.42 11.43 -4.33
CA GLU A 100 8.04 11.73 -2.94
C GLU A 100 8.80 12.96 -2.39
N HIS A 101 8.38 13.51 -1.25
CA HIS A 101 9.00 14.73 -0.67
C HIS A 101 10.49 14.50 -0.37
N GLY A 102 11.35 15.32 -0.97
CA GLY A 102 12.80 15.24 -0.81
C GLY A 102 13.50 14.30 -1.80
N GLU A 103 12.76 13.60 -2.67
CA GLU A 103 13.36 12.82 -3.75
C GLU A 103 13.70 13.69 -4.97
N THR A 104 14.73 13.28 -5.70
CA THR A 104 15.16 13.96 -6.92
C THR A 104 15.37 12.98 -8.07
N ALA A 105 15.16 13.48 -9.28
CA ALA A 105 15.58 12.86 -10.52
C ALA A 105 16.83 13.56 -11.05
N GLU A 106 17.74 12.76 -11.60
CA GLU A 106 18.97 13.20 -12.24
C GLU A 106 18.88 12.87 -13.74
N ILE A 107 19.12 13.86 -14.59
CA ILE A 107 19.13 13.66 -16.04
C ILE A 107 20.54 13.89 -16.57
N TYR A 108 21.01 12.95 -17.38
CA TYR A 108 22.34 12.95 -17.98
C TYR A 108 22.24 12.98 -19.50
N SER A 109 23.16 13.69 -20.15
CA SER A 109 23.36 13.56 -21.61
C SER A 109 23.91 12.19 -21.96
N ALA A 110 23.87 11.81 -23.25
CA ALA A 110 24.54 10.60 -23.74
C ALA A 110 26.05 10.57 -23.45
N GLY A 111 26.69 11.73 -23.26
CA GLY A 111 28.09 11.84 -22.82
C GLY A 111 28.31 11.65 -21.32
N GLY A 112 27.26 11.32 -20.55
CA GLY A 112 27.35 11.10 -19.10
C GLY A 112 27.38 12.37 -18.25
N VAL A 113 27.22 13.55 -18.85
CA VAL A 113 27.21 14.83 -18.13
C VAL A 113 25.83 15.08 -17.54
N LYS A 114 25.75 15.39 -16.24
CA LYS A 114 24.49 15.74 -15.56
C LYS A 114 23.99 17.11 -16.05
N GLN A 115 22.76 17.15 -16.53
CA GLN A 115 22.09 18.33 -17.07
C GLN A 115 20.98 18.83 -16.15
N TYR A 116 20.41 17.97 -15.31
CA TYR A 116 19.35 18.33 -14.36
C TYR A 116 19.46 17.51 -13.07
N CYS A 117 19.07 18.13 -11.96
CA CYS A 117 18.82 17.49 -10.66
C CYS A 117 17.66 18.24 -9.98
N GLY A 118 16.54 17.58 -9.73
CA GLY A 118 15.38 18.24 -9.14
C GLY A 118 14.20 17.30 -8.91
N GLY A 119 13.14 17.84 -8.29
CA GLY A 119 11.91 17.12 -8.00
C GLY A 119 10.96 17.03 -9.19
N ASN A 120 9.66 16.91 -8.90
CA ASN A 120 8.62 16.90 -9.92
C ASN A 120 8.58 18.22 -10.72
N GLY A 121 8.24 18.13 -12.01
CA GLY A 121 8.13 19.25 -12.95
C GLY A 121 8.94 19.04 -14.23
N THR A 122 9.03 20.09 -15.05
CA THR A 122 9.70 20.05 -16.35
C THR A 122 11.19 20.40 -16.27
N ALA A 123 12.04 19.46 -16.67
CA ALA A 123 13.44 19.73 -16.98
C ALA A 123 13.57 20.22 -18.42
N LYS A 124 13.84 21.52 -18.61
CA LYS A 124 14.07 22.11 -19.94
C LYS A 124 15.39 21.66 -20.51
N LEU A 125 15.36 20.99 -21.66
CA LEU A 125 16.51 20.35 -22.27
C LEU A 125 16.44 20.51 -23.79
N PRO A 126 17.58 20.74 -24.48
CA PRO A 126 17.62 20.72 -25.95
C PRO A 126 17.23 19.37 -26.55
N THR A 127 16.92 19.35 -27.85
CA THR A 127 16.74 18.11 -28.62
C THR A 127 17.96 17.21 -28.47
N GLY A 128 17.73 15.96 -28.08
CA GLY A 128 18.81 15.06 -27.74
C GLY A 128 18.36 13.79 -27.03
N THR A 129 19.31 12.89 -26.81
CA THR A 129 19.09 11.65 -26.04
C THR A 129 19.63 11.82 -24.63
N TYR A 130 18.80 11.45 -23.66
CA TYR A 130 19.08 11.60 -22.23
C TYR A 130 18.84 10.31 -21.47
N ILE A 131 19.58 10.14 -20.38
CA ILE A 131 19.39 9.08 -19.40
C ILE A 131 18.81 9.75 -18.16
N LEU A 132 17.62 9.33 -17.74
CA LEU A 132 17.02 9.74 -16.48
C LEU A 132 17.25 8.65 -15.44
N LYS A 133 17.70 9.06 -14.25
CA LYS A 133 17.81 8.23 -13.06
C LYS A 133 16.98 8.85 -11.94
N ALA A 134 16.10 8.06 -11.36
CA ALA A 134 15.33 8.40 -10.17
C ALA A 134 15.08 7.12 -9.36
N ARG A 135 14.45 7.21 -8.19
CA ARG A 135 14.18 6.03 -7.37
C ARG A 135 13.41 4.96 -8.18
N GLY A 136 14.07 3.82 -8.40
CA GLY A 136 13.50 2.70 -9.14
C GLY A 136 13.34 2.92 -10.65
N LEU A 137 13.65 4.12 -11.18
CA LEU A 137 13.57 4.42 -12.61
C LEU A 137 14.96 4.67 -13.21
N SER A 138 15.27 3.94 -14.27
CA SER A 138 16.36 4.26 -15.19
C SER A 138 15.82 4.16 -16.61
N ALA A 139 15.69 5.30 -17.29
CA ALA A 139 15.05 5.38 -18.59
C ALA A 139 15.90 6.17 -19.60
N LYS A 140 15.84 5.76 -20.86
CA LYS A 140 16.38 6.55 -21.98
C LYS A 140 15.23 7.30 -22.64
N LEU A 141 15.36 8.62 -22.76
CA LEU A 141 14.35 9.51 -23.33
C LEU A 141 14.97 10.32 -24.47
N THR A 142 14.15 10.66 -25.45
CA THR A 142 14.55 11.51 -26.59
C THR A 142 13.67 12.73 -26.62
N VAL A 143 14.26 13.89 -26.35
CA VAL A 143 13.62 15.19 -26.57
C VAL A 143 13.67 15.49 -28.06
N LYS A 144 12.53 15.83 -28.65
CA LYS A 144 12.40 16.17 -30.07
C LYS A 144 12.41 17.68 -30.23
#